data_AF-A0A800F1Q9-F1
#
_entry.id   AF-A0A800F1Q9-F1
#
_cell.length_a   1.000
_cell.length_b   1.000
_cell.length_c   1.000
_cell.angle_alpha   90.00
_cell.angle_beta   90.00
_cell.angle_gamma   90.00
#
_symmetry.space_group_name_H-M   'P 1'
#
loop_
_entity.id
_entity.type
_entity.pdbx_description
1 polymer ?
#
loop_
_entity_poly.entity_id
_entity_poly.type
_entity_poly.pdbx_seq_one_letter_code
_entity_poly.pdbx_strand_id
1 'polypeptide(L)' 'MSIIHKINNLPCELPRDASVDFGKHLSEEVIPLLLNGDRNSILENATICKFGQLTKAFSYMESFVEANC' A
#
# COMPACT_ATOMS: atom_id res chain seq x y z
N MET A 1 22.64 -2.83 -26.07
CA MET A 1 22.77 -3.37 -24.71
C MET A 1 21.89 -2.52 -23.81
N SER A 2 20.58 -2.78 -23.80
CA SER A 2 19.63 -2.02 -22.97
C SER A 2 19.39 -2.80 -21.70
N ILE A 3 19.95 -2.31 -20.60
CA ILE A 3 19.77 -2.88 -19.27
C ILE A 3 18.38 -2.45 -18.79
N ILE A 4 17.37 -3.26 -19.10
CA ILE A 4 16.09 -3.17 -18.41
C ILE A 4 16.38 -3.63 -17.00
N HIS A 5 16.35 -2.71 -16.03
CA HIS A 5 16.30 -3.07 -14.61
C HIS A 5 14.94 -3.74 -14.39
N LYS A 6 14.89 -5.04 -14.68
CA LYS A 6 13.78 -5.91 -14.34
C LYS A 6 13.78 -5.97 -12.82
N ILE A 7 12.93 -5.17 -12.20
CA ILE A 7 12.59 -5.36 -10.79
C ILE A 7 11.98 -6.77 -10.75
N ASN A 8 12.72 -7.72 -10.19
CA ASN A 8 12.39 -9.14 -10.15
C ASN A 8 11.25 -9.45 -9.16
N ASN A 9 10.19 -8.64 -9.16
CA ASN A 9 9.05 -8.79 -8.26
C ASN A 9 7.69 -8.69 -8.97
N LEU A 10 7.65 -8.81 -10.30
CA LEU A 10 6.39 -8.97 -11.03
C LEU A 10 6.12 -10.47 -11.26
N PRO A 11 4.99 -11.02 -10.79
CA PRO A 11 4.40 -12.16 -11.49
C PRO A 11 3.99 -11.65 -12.87
N CYS A 12 4.61 -12.22 -13.91
CA CYS A 12 4.29 -12.00 -15.31
C CYS A 12 2.94 -12.64 -15.68
N GLU A 13 1.84 -12.25 -15.04
CA GLU A 13 0.49 -12.65 -15.44
C GLU A 13 -0.34 -11.38 -15.66
N LEU A 14 -0.29 -10.93 -16.92
CA LEU A 14 -1.19 -10.02 -17.64
C LEU A 14 -1.83 -8.82 -16.86
N PRO A 15 -1.50 -7.57 -17.22
CA PRO A 15 -2.01 -6.36 -16.57
C PRO A 15 -3.51 -6.09 -16.79
N ARG A 16 -4.23 -6.96 -17.51
CA ARG A 16 -5.67 -6.80 -17.76
C ARG A 16 -6.51 -7.31 -16.58
N ASP A 17 -6.05 -8.37 -15.91
CA ASP A 17 -6.77 -8.98 -14.79
C ASP A 17 -6.23 -8.49 -13.43
N ALA A 18 -4.96 -8.10 -13.32
CA ALA A 18 -4.39 -7.64 -12.05
C ALA A 18 -5.15 -6.46 -11.41
N SER A 19 -5.61 -5.49 -12.20
CA SER A 19 -6.41 -4.37 -11.69
C SER A 19 -7.82 -4.79 -11.27
N VAL A 20 -8.41 -5.75 -11.98
CA VAL A 20 -9.76 -6.29 -11.69
C VAL A 20 -9.70 -7.13 -10.43
N ASP A 21 -8.71 -8.01 -10.32
CA ASP A 21 -8.48 -8.85 -9.15
C ASP A 21 -8.12 -8.02 -7.93
N PHE A 22 -7.26 -7.00 -8.09
CA PHE A 22 -6.97 -6.05 -7.02
C PHE A 22 -8.25 -5.31 -6.56
N GLY A 23 -9.06 -4.82 -7.50
CA GLY A 23 -10.32 -4.14 -7.17
C GLY A 23 -11.32 -5.05 -6.46
N LYS A 24 -11.38 -6.32 -6.85
CA LYS A 24 -12.20 -7.34 -6.20
C LYS A 24 -11.73 -7.60 -4.77
N HIS A 25 -10.43 -7.84 -4.56
CA HIS A 25 -9.86 -8.05 -3.22
C HIS A 25 -10.03 -6.81 -2.33
N LEU A 26 -9.82 -5.61 -2.87
CA LEU A 26 -10.05 -4.37 -2.14
C LEU A 26 -11.52 -4.26 -1.66
N SER A 27 -12.46 -4.60 -2.54
CA SER A 27 -13.89 -4.51 -2.25
C SER A 27 -14.37 -5.59 -1.27
N GLU A 28 -13.86 -6.81 -1.40
CA GLU A 28 -14.29 -7.95 -0.58
C GLU A 28 -13.61 -7.97 0.79
N GLU A 29 -12.35 -7.54 0.89
CA GLU A 29 -11.56 -7.65 2.13
C GLU A 29 -11.37 -6.30 2.83
N VAL A 30 -11.06 -5.22 2.10
CA VAL A 30 -10.65 -3.94 2.70
C VAL A 30 -11.84 -3.03 3.01
N ILE A 31 -12.83 -2.93 2.12
CA ILE A 31 -14.02 -2.11 2.35
C ILE A 31 -14.80 -2.54 3.62
N PRO A 32 -15.01 -3.84 3.90
CA PRO A 32 -15.68 -4.24 5.13
C PRO A 32 -14.92 -3.86 6.39
N LEU A 33 -13.57 -3.88 6.37
CA LEU A 33 -12.75 -3.44 7.49
C LEU A 33 -12.93 -1.94 7.78
N LEU A 34 -13.10 -1.13 6.72
CA LEU A 34 -13.34 0.31 6.85
C LEU A 34 -14.70 0.62 7.48
N LEU A 35 -15.73 -0.17 7.17
CA LEU A 35 -17.12 0.09 7.60
C LEU A 35 -17.50 -0.61 8.90
N ASN A 36 -17.06 -1.86 9.09
CA ASN A 36 -17.43 -2.71 10.23
C ASN A 36 -16.38 -2.72 11.35
N GLY A 37 -15.32 -1.93 11.18
CA GLY A 37 -14.23 -1.78 12.13
C GLY A 37 -13.08 -2.78 11.92
N ASP A 38 -11.91 -2.35 12.37
CA ASP A 38 -10.65 -3.04 12.14
C ASP A 38 -10.29 -4.00 13.29
N ARG A 39 -10.99 -5.13 13.35
CA ARG A 39 -10.85 -6.08 14.49
C ARG A 39 -9.46 -6.69 14.62
N ASN A 40 -8.71 -6.76 13.52
CA ASN A 40 -7.39 -7.39 13.46
C ASN A 40 -6.26 -6.37 13.31
N SER A 41 -6.54 -5.07 13.52
CA SER A 41 -5.57 -3.97 13.33
C SER A 41 -4.92 -3.93 11.93
N ILE A 42 -5.60 -4.47 10.92
CA ILE A 42 -5.14 -4.53 9.53
C ILE A 42 -5.03 -3.12 8.93
N LEU A 43 -6.06 -2.30 9.12
CA LEU A 43 -6.07 -0.92 8.65
C LEU A 43 -5.06 -0.05 9.42
N GLU A 44 -4.94 -0.24 10.73
CA GLU A 44 -3.95 0.48 11.53
C GLU A 44 -2.52 0.16 11.05
N ASN A 45 -2.21 -1.13 10.79
CA ASN A 45 -0.91 -1.55 10.26
C ASN A 45 -0.68 -1.10 8.82
N ALA A 46 -1.73 -0.99 8.00
CA ALA A 46 -1.66 -0.48 6.64
C ALA A 46 -1.58 1.06 6.57
N THR A 47 -1.82 1.77 7.68
CA THR A 47 -1.85 3.24 7.72
C THR A 47 -0.45 3.81 7.92
N ILE A 48 0.09 4.42 6.87
CA ILE A 48 1.42 5.07 6.90
C ILE A 48 1.37 6.46 7.52
N CYS A 49 0.32 7.23 7.23
CA CYS A 49 0.13 8.60 7.71
C CYS A 49 -1.29 8.78 8.26
N LYS A 50 -1.41 9.45 9.41
CA LYS A 50 -2.68 9.71 10.08
C LYS A 50 -2.68 11.17 10.54
N PHE A 51 -3.73 11.91 10.22
CA PHE A 51 -3.84 13.35 10.52
C PHE A 51 -2.66 14.21 10.05
N GLY A 52 -2.08 13.88 8.89
CA GLY A 52 -0.96 14.63 8.31
C GLY A 52 0.40 14.34 8.95
N GLN A 53 0.49 13.36 9.85
CA GLN A 53 1.75 12.93 10.47
C GLN A 53 2.00 11.46 10.18
N LEU A 54 3.28 11.10 10.00
CA LEU A 54 3.68 9.71 9.85
C LEU A 54 3.37 8.94 11.13
N THR A 55 2.88 7.71 10.99
CA THR A 55 2.71 6.85 12.16
C THR A 55 4.08 6.41 12.68
N LYS A 56 4.14 6.02 13.96
CA LYS A 56 5.41 5.69 14.64
C LYS A 56 6.24 4.62 13.91
N ALA A 57 5.59 3.69 13.21
CA ALA A 57 6.26 2.66 12.42
C ALA A 57 7.06 3.24 11.25
N PHE A 58 6.66 4.41 10.74
CA PHE A 58 7.25 5.09 9.58
C PHE A 58 8.00 6.37 9.94
N SER A 59 8.28 6.62 11.22
CA SER A 59 9.01 7.83 11.65
C SER A 59 10.39 7.96 10.99
N TYR A 60 11.01 6.84 10.60
CA TYR A 60 12.27 6.82 9.85
C TYR A 60 12.17 7.50 8.47
N MET A 61 10.96 7.72 7.96
CA MET A 61 10.71 8.42 6.69
C MET A 61 10.54 9.93 6.87
N GLU A 62 10.50 10.46 8.09
CA GLU A 62 10.35 11.90 8.35
C GLU A 62 11.41 12.71 7.60
N SER A 63 12.68 12.30 7.69
CA SER A 63 13.79 12.97 6.99
C SER A 63 13.64 12.97 5.46
N PHE A 64 12.93 12.00 4.88
CA PHE A 64 12.63 11.97 3.45
C PHE A 64 11.49 12.92 3.08
N VAL A 65 10.47 13.02 3.94
CA VAL A 65 9.32 13.93 3.74
C VAL A 65 9.75 15.38 3.90
N GLU A 66 10.57 15.68 4.92
CA GLU A 66 11.08 17.02 5.19
C GLU A 66 12.08 17.51 4.14
N ALA A 67 12.89 16.61 3.56
CA ALA A 67 13.88 16.98 2.54
C ALA A 67 13.27 17.49 1.22
N ASN A 68 11.95 17.36 1.02
CA ASN A 68 11.24 17.79 -0.19
C ASN A 68 10.29 19.00 0.05
N CYS A 69 10.42 19.70 1.18
CA CYS A 69 9.73 20.97 1.47
C CYS A 69 10.71 22.14 1.45
#